data_AF-A0A1Y4G7D7-F1
#
_entry.id   AF-A0A1Y4G7D7-F1
#
_cell.length_a   1.000
_cell.length_b   1.000
_cell.length_c   1.000
_cell.angle_alpha   90.00
_cell.angle_beta   90.00
_cell.angle_gamma   90.00
#
_symmetry.space_group_name_H-M   'P 1'
#
loop_
_entity.id
_entity.type
_entity.pdbx_description
1 polymer ?
#
loop_
_entity_poly.entity_id
_entity_poly.type
_entity_poly.pdbx_seq_one_letter_code
_entity_poly.pdbx_strand_id
1 'polypeptide(L)'
;MDTDNYAQPLEKVMREERRPRPLPLKARDHMELFEEWVRINPDAMREIELTALAIDARGIRVSTKYLIEKQRYEGGAKLNPVTFYDDQGNPHTYGICNTITPILARWLLERHPEMNIWTKHSLFDEMENNHEA
;
A
#
# COMPACT_ATOMS: atom_id res chain seq x y z
N MET A 1 21.69 -6.18 8.68
CA MET A 1 22.97 -5.81 8.06
C MET A 1 23.99 -5.72 9.17
N ASP A 2 25.02 -6.55 9.13
CA ASP A 2 26.17 -6.40 10.01
C ASP A 2 27.07 -5.32 9.40
N THR A 3 26.91 -4.08 9.86
CA THR A 3 27.62 -2.91 9.32
C THR A 3 29.12 -2.93 9.58
N ASP A 4 29.59 -3.84 10.43
CA ASP A 4 30.98 -3.93 10.87
C ASP A 4 31.78 -5.02 10.12
N ASN A 5 31.13 -5.76 9.21
CA ASN A 5 31.75 -6.83 8.44
C ASN A 5 32.01 -6.42 6.97
N TYR A 6 33.17 -5.79 6.74
CA TYR A 6 33.64 -5.37 5.42
C TYR A 6 34.08 -6.52 4.50
N ALA A 7 34.01 -7.79 4.93
CA ALA A 7 34.37 -8.96 4.12
C ALA A 7 33.19 -9.53 3.31
N GLN A 8 32.00 -8.92 3.38
CA GLN A 8 30.84 -9.38 2.63
C GLN A 8 30.97 -9.04 1.13
N PRO A 9 30.69 -9.98 0.21
CA PRO A 9 30.63 -9.69 -1.23
C PRO A 9 29.58 -8.62 -1.53
N LEU A 10 29.90 -7.70 -2.45
CA LEU A 10 28.98 -6.62 -2.86
C LEU A 10 27.64 -7.17 -3.32
N GLU A 11 27.63 -8.31 -4.02
CA GLU A 11 26.41 -8.97 -4.49
C GLU A 11 25.51 -9.41 -3.33
N LYS A 12 26.09 -9.85 -2.21
CA LYS A 12 25.36 -10.24 -1.01
C LYS A 12 24.74 -9.01 -0.36
N VAL A 13 25.50 -7.93 -0.23
CA VAL A 13 25.02 -6.65 0.32
C VAL A 13 23.88 -6.10 -0.54
N MET A 14 24.07 -6.03 -1.85
CA MET A 14 23.04 -5.56 -2.79
C MET A 14 21.78 -6.43 -2.75
N ARG A 15 21.91 -7.76 -2.59
CA ARG A 15 20.75 -8.65 -2.48
C ARG A 15 19.98 -8.45 -1.18
N GLU A 16 20.70 -8.26 -0.06
CA GLU A 16 20.08 -7.96 1.23
C GLU A 16 19.39 -6.59 1.23
N GLU A 17 20.00 -5.57 0.63
CA GLU A 17 19.41 -4.24 0.46
C GLU A 17 18.17 -4.25 -0.43
N ARG A 18 18.17 -5.06 -1.50
CA ARG A 18 17.04 -5.17 -2.44
C ARG A 18 15.79 -5.78 -1.83
N ARG A 19 15.89 -6.52 -0.72
CA ARG A 19 14.77 -7.21 -0.03
C ARG A 19 13.82 -7.91 -1.03
N PRO A 20 14.29 -8.96 -1.74
CA PRO A 20 13.52 -9.61 -2.78
C PRO A 20 12.16 -10.10 -2.26
N ARG A 21 11.13 -9.92 -3.08
CA ARG A 21 9.73 -10.27 -2.77
C ARG A 21 9.21 -11.33 -3.75
N PRO A 22 8.36 -12.26 -3.32
CA PRO A 22 7.79 -13.27 -4.20
C PRO A 22 6.81 -12.66 -5.21
N LEU A 23 6.63 -13.33 -6.34
CA LEU A 23 5.56 -13.05 -7.30
C LEU A 23 4.66 -14.28 -7.47
N PRO A 24 3.32 -14.17 -7.26
CA PRO A 24 2.59 -12.97 -6.84
C PRO A 24 2.95 -12.52 -5.40
N LEU A 25 2.80 -11.22 -5.13
CA LEU A 25 3.07 -10.62 -3.82
C LEU A 25 2.17 -11.24 -2.74
N LYS A 26 2.73 -11.46 -1.55
CA LYS A 26 1.94 -11.90 -0.38
C LYS A 26 1.27 -10.70 0.29
N ALA A 27 0.31 -10.99 1.18
CA ALA A 27 -0.42 -9.99 1.95
C ALA A 27 0.50 -8.99 2.67
N ARG A 28 1.51 -9.50 3.38
CA ARG A 28 2.50 -8.68 4.08
C ARG A 28 3.31 -7.79 3.15
N ASP A 29 3.73 -8.32 2.01
CA ASP A 29 4.49 -7.55 1.02
C ASP A 29 3.68 -6.38 0.46
N HIS A 30 2.39 -6.62 0.20
CA HIS A 30 1.45 -5.60 -0.21
C HIS A 30 1.27 -4.49 0.84
N MET A 31 1.22 -4.83 2.13
CA MET A 31 1.14 -3.85 3.22
C MET A 31 2.41 -3.00 3.30
N GLU A 32 3.58 -3.62 3.36
CA GLU A 32 4.86 -2.89 3.46
C GLU A 32 5.06 -1.95 2.26
N LEU A 33 4.74 -2.40 1.04
CA LEU A 33 4.80 -1.57 -0.16
C LEU A 33 3.73 -0.48 -0.16
N PHE A 34 2.54 -0.74 0.40
CA PHE A 34 1.50 0.28 0.56
C PHE A 34 1.91 1.36 1.56
N GLU A 35 2.45 1.00 2.72
CA GLU A 35 2.97 1.95 3.71
C GLU A 35 4.06 2.84 3.11
N GLU A 36 4.99 2.23 2.36
CA GLU A 36 6.01 2.98 1.64
C GLU A 36 5.40 3.90 0.58
N TRP A 37 4.41 3.43 -0.17
CA TRP A 37 3.70 4.22 -1.16
C TRP A 37 2.99 5.42 -0.52
N VAL A 38 2.30 5.23 0.61
CA VAL A 38 1.65 6.28 1.40
C VAL A 38 2.67 7.33 1.83
N ARG A 39 3.83 6.89 2.34
CA ARG A 39 4.92 7.77 2.81
C ARG A 39 5.46 8.68 1.71
N ILE A 40 5.60 8.16 0.48
CA ILE A 40 6.17 8.93 -0.65
C ILE A 40 5.09 9.66 -1.49
N ASN A 41 3.81 9.45 -1.20
CA ASN A 41 2.68 10.10 -1.88
C ASN A 41 1.71 10.80 -0.89
N PRO A 42 2.20 11.69 -0.01
CA PRO A 42 1.36 12.32 1.02
C PRO A 42 0.23 13.17 0.42
N ASP A 43 0.49 13.89 -0.68
CA ASP A 43 -0.51 14.75 -1.33
C ASP A 43 -1.64 13.92 -1.95
N ALA A 44 -1.31 12.81 -2.63
CA ALA A 44 -2.31 11.92 -3.19
C ALA A 44 -3.16 11.27 -2.09
N MET A 45 -2.54 10.87 -0.98
CA MET A 45 -3.26 10.32 0.16
C MET A 45 -4.18 11.35 0.82
N ARG A 46 -3.75 12.61 0.90
CA ARG A 46 -4.59 13.71 1.39
C ARG A 46 -5.78 13.97 0.47
N GLU A 47 -5.58 13.95 -0.86
CA GLU A 47 -6.67 14.09 -1.84
C GLU A 47 -7.70 12.96 -1.71
N ILE A 48 -7.22 11.71 -1.58
CA ILE A 48 -8.06 10.52 -1.37
C ILE A 48 -8.87 10.65 -0.07
N GLU A 49 -8.21 10.99 1.03
CA GLU A 49 -8.83 11.13 2.35
C GLU A 49 -9.91 12.21 2.36
N LEU A 50 -9.61 13.39 1.83
CA LEU A 50 -10.58 14.49 1.75
C LEU A 50 -11.78 14.14 0.85
N THR A 51 -11.54 13.41 -0.23
CA THR A 51 -12.61 12.93 -1.10
C THR A 51 -13.50 11.92 -0.37
N ALA A 52 -12.91 11.00 0.40
CA ALA A 52 -13.65 10.03 1.19
C ALA A 52 -14.54 10.72 2.24
N LEU A 53 -13.97 11.67 3.00
CA LEU A 53 -14.71 12.47 3.97
C LEU A 53 -15.85 13.28 3.34
N ALA A 54 -15.63 13.86 2.16
CA ALA A 54 -16.66 14.62 1.46
C ALA A 54 -17.82 13.74 0.96
N ILE A 55 -17.55 12.47 0.61
CA ILE A 55 -18.60 11.49 0.26
C ILE A 55 -19.37 11.09 1.51
N ASP A 56 -18.66 10.75 2.58
CA ASP A 56 -19.24 10.29 3.84
C ASP A 56 -20.13 11.37 4.50
N ALA A 57 -19.69 12.63 4.49
CA ALA A 57 -20.45 13.77 4.99
C ALA A 57 -21.78 14.01 4.26
N ARG A 58 -21.96 13.44 3.06
CA ARG A 58 -23.23 13.46 2.30
C ARG A 58 -24.14 12.26 2.63
N GLY A 59 -23.74 11.41 3.57
CA GLY A 59 -24.42 10.16 3.90
C GLY A 59 -24.30 9.08 2.83
N ILE A 60 -23.36 9.23 1.89
CA ILE A 60 -23.14 8.29 0.79
C ILE A 60 -22.07 7.30 1.23
N ARG A 61 -22.27 6.02 0.92
CA ARG A 61 -21.24 5.00 1.18
C ARG A 61 -19.99 5.24 0.34
N VAL A 62 -18.84 5.27 1.00
CA VAL A 62 -17.52 5.42 0.39
C VAL A 62 -17.13 4.13 -0.35
N SER A 63 -16.66 4.27 -1.60
CA SER A 63 -16.12 3.19 -2.41
C SER A 63 -14.63 3.44 -2.65
N THR A 64 -13.77 2.60 -2.09
CA THR A 64 -12.31 2.72 -2.28
C THR A 64 -11.88 2.52 -3.73
N LYS A 65 -12.58 1.68 -4.49
CA LYS A 65 -12.36 1.55 -5.94
C LYS A 65 -12.59 2.90 -6.64
N TYR A 66 -13.68 3.59 -6.30
CA TYR A 66 -13.95 4.93 -6.85
C TYR A 66 -12.87 5.94 -6.46
N LEU A 67 -12.41 5.93 -5.20
CA LEU A 67 -11.33 6.81 -4.75
C LEU A 67 -10.03 6.58 -5.55
N ILE A 68 -9.66 5.32 -5.77
CA ILE A 68 -8.49 4.92 -6.57
C ILE A 68 -8.63 5.41 -8.01
N GLU A 69 -9.78 5.15 -8.66
CA GLU A 69 -10.04 5.55 -10.04
C GLU A 69 -10.02 7.08 -10.17
N LYS A 70 -10.69 7.77 -9.26
CA LYS A 70 -10.70 9.24 -9.22
C LYS A 70 -9.28 9.79 -9.07
N GLN A 71 -8.48 9.26 -8.15
CA GLN A 71 -7.10 9.71 -7.98
C GLN A 71 -6.26 9.49 -9.25
N ARG A 72 -6.48 8.38 -9.97
CA ARG A 72 -5.74 8.05 -11.20
C ARG A 72 -6.11 8.92 -12.39
N TYR A 73 -7.36 9.35 -12.49
CA TYR A 73 -7.87 10.08 -13.68
C TYR A 73 -8.07 11.57 -13.45
N GLU A 74 -8.36 11.98 -12.22
CA GLU A 74 -8.75 13.34 -11.84
C GLU A 74 -7.87 13.94 -10.73
N GLY A 75 -6.99 13.13 -10.12
CA GLY A 75 -6.09 13.57 -9.05
C GLY A 75 -5.10 14.64 -9.50
N GLY A 76 -4.86 15.64 -8.65
CA GLY A 76 -3.90 16.71 -8.91
C GLY A 76 -2.48 16.33 -8.49
N ALA A 77 -2.35 15.42 -7.53
CA ALA A 77 -1.07 14.98 -7.01
C ALA A 77 -0.33 14.01 -7.96
N LYS A 78 0.99 14.18 -8.06
CA LYS A 78 1.86 13.24 -8.77
C LYS A 78 1.90 11.89 -8.03
N LEU A 79 1.67 10.81 -8.77
CA LEU A 79 1.75 9.44 -8.26
C LEU A 79 3.14 8.85 -8.49
N ASN A 80 3.88 8.63 -7.41
CA ASN A 80 5.21 8.03 -7.41
C ASN A 80 5.08 6.53 -7.09
N PRO A 81 5.53 5.63 -8.00
CA PRO A 81 5.57 4.21 -7.70
C PRO A 81 6.72 3.87 -6.73
N VAL A 82 6.55 2.80 -5.97
CA VAL A 82 7.61 2.18 -5.17
C VAL A 82 8.28 1.09 -6.00
N THR A 83 9.60 1.12 -6.15
CA THR A 83 10.34 0.05 -6.85
C THR A 83 10.63 -1.09 -5.88
N PHE A 84 10.37 -2.33 -6.31
CA PHE A 84 10.74 -3.54 -5.57
C PHE A 84 11.35 -4.57 -6.52
N TYR A 85 12.00 -5.60 -5.99
CA TYR A 85 12.66 -6.63 -6.79
C TYR A 85 12.07 -8.00 -6.49
N ASP A 86 11.97 -8.84 -7.51
CA ASP A 86 11.56 -10.24 -7.32
C ASP A 86 12.74 -11.14 -6.87
N ASP A 87 12.47 -12.42 -6.62
CA ASP A 87 13.47 -13.42 -6.24
C ASP A 87 14.56 -13.65 -7.31
N GLN A 88 14.29 -13.26 -8.56
CA GLN A 88 15.25 -13.32 -9.67
C GLN A 88 16.03 -12.00 -9.84
N GLY A 89 15.72 -10.98 -9.04
CA GLY A 89 16.35 -9.67 -9.08
C GLY A 89 15.81 -8.76 -10.18
N ASN A 90 14.67 -9.07 -10.81
CA ASN A 90 14.04 -8.18 -11.79
C ASN A 90 13.31 -7.04 -11.05
N PRO A 91 13.42 -5.78 -11.54
CA PRO A 91 12.72 -4.66 -10.97
C PRO A 91 11.24 -4.66 -11.35
N HIS A 92 10.39 -4.33 -10.37
CA HIS A 92 8.95 -4.14 -10.49
C HIS A 92 8.55 -2.83 -9.84
N THR A 93 7.35 -2.34 -10.16
CA THR A 93 6.79 -1.13 -9.57
C THR A 93 5.47 -1.41 -8.89
N TYR A 94 5.34 -0.86 -7.68
CA TYR A 94 4.13 -0.88 -6.89
C TYR A 94 3.48 0.50 -6.92
N GLY A 95 2.18 0.55 -7.18
CA GLY A 95 1.43 1.80 -7.22
C GLY A 95 -0.04 1.56 -6.94
N ILE A 96 -0.81 2.64 -6.91
CA ILE A 96 -2.25 2.60 -6.65
C ILE A 96 -2.98 1.83 -7.78
N CYS A 97 -3.60 0.72 -7.40
CA CYS A 97 -4.36 -0.15 -8.31
C CYS A 97 -5.53 -0.84 -7.59
N ASN A 98 -6.41 -1.49 -8.32
CA ASN A 98 -7.61 -2.10 -7.72
C ASN A 98 -7.31 -3.19 -6.68
N THR A 99 -6.11 -3.77 -6.68
CA THR A 99 -5.68 -4.76 -5.67
C THR A 99 -5.55 -4.14 -4.28
N ILE A 100 -5.26 -2.83 -4.18
CA ILE A 100 -5.07 -2.15 -2.89
C ILE A 100 -6.39 -1.68 -2.24
N THR A 101 -7.53 -1.87 -2.93
CA THR A 101 -8.87 -1.48 -2.48
C THR A 101 -9.16 -1.87 -1.02
N PRO A 102 -8.84 -3.10 -0.55
CA PRO A 102 -9.07 -3.47 0.84
C PRO A 102 -8.09 -2.81 1.83
N ILE A 103 -6.82 -2.64 1.45
CA ILE A 103 -5.82 -1.98 2.31
C ILE A 103 -6.18 -0.50 2.49
N LEU A 104 -6.53 0.18 1.40
CA LEU A 104 -6.95 1.58 1.46
C LEU A 104 -8.20 1.75 2.34
N ALA A 105 -9.12 0.78 2.31
CA ALA A 105 -10.32 0.84 3.15
C ALA A 105 -9.95 0.77 4.64
N ARG A 106 -9.05 -0.15 5.01
CA ARG A 106 -8.54 -0.25 6.39
C ARG A 106 -7.78 1.01 6.81
N TRP A 107 -6.90 1.53 5.95
CA TRP A 107 -6.17 2.78 6.22
C TRP A 107 -7.11 3.97 6.49
N LEU A 108 -8.24 4.06 5.77
CA LEU A 108 -9.26 5.08 6.02
C LEU A 108 -10.00 4.84 7.34
N LEU A 109 -10.36 3.59 7.65
CA LEU A 109 -11.06 3.22 8.88
C LEU A 109 -10.21 3.42 10.15
N GLU A 110 -8.91 3.14 10.09
CA GLU A 110 -7.98 3.40 11.20
C GLU A 110 -7.98 4.89 11.60
N ARG A 111 -8.24 5.78 10.64
CA ARG A 111 -8.22 7.24 10.82
C ARG A 111 -9.61 7.82 11.06
N HIS A 112 -10.63 7.18 10.48
CA HIS A 112 -12.03 7.60 10.53
C HIS A 112 -12.92 6.38 10.83
N PRO A 113 -13.00 5.92 12.08
CA PRO A 113 -13.66 4.67 12.45
C PRO A 113 -15.15 4.61 12.09
N GLU A 114 -15.82 5.77 12.08
CA GLU A 114 -17.25 5.90 11.80
C GLU A 114 -17.57 6.05 10.29
N MET A 115 -16.54 6.07 9.43
CA MET A 115 -16.75 6.26 7.99
C MET A 115 -17.59 5.12 7.41
N ASN A 116 -18.66 5.46 6.67
CA ASN A 116 -19.51 4.49 6.00
C ASN A 116 -18.80 3.94 4.75
N ILE A 117 -17.86 3.02 4.94
CA ILE A 117 -17.06 2.38 3.90
C ILE A 117 -17.25 0.87 3.93
N TRP A 118 -17.31 0.25 2.75
CA TRP A 118 -17.46 -1.20 2.66
C TRP A 118 -16.09 -1.88 2.53
N THR A 119 -15.79 -2.78 3.46
CA THR A 119 -14.65 -3.70 3.36
C THR A 119 -15.13 -5.01 2.75
N LYS A 120 -14.49 -5.44 1.66
CA LYS A 120 -14.70 -6.78 1.09
C LYS A 120 -13.79 -7.78 1.78
N HIS A 121 -14.26 -9.02 1.96
CA HIS A 121 -13.37 -10.11 2.32
C HIS A 121 -12.20 -10.22 1.32
N SER A 122 -10.97 -10.28 1.84
CA SER A 122 -9.72 -10.16 1.09
C SER A 122 -8.60 -10.97 1.73
N LEU A 123 -7.53 -11.21 0.97
CA LEU A 123 -6.32 -11.91 1.44
C LEU A 123 -5.64 -11.26 2.66
N PHE A 124 -6.06 -10.06 3.04
CA PHE A 124 -5.56 -9.30 4.18
C PHE A 124 -6.32 -9.60 5.47
N ASP A 125 -7.52 -10.21 5.41
CA ASP A 125 -8.30 -10.53 6.63
C ASP A 125 -7.64 -11.64 7.46
N GLU A 126 -6.93 -12.57 6.80
CA GLU A 126 -6.19 -13.65 7.48
C GLU A 126 -4.99 -13.14 8.29
N MET A 127 -4.50 -11.92 8.01
CA MET A 127 -3.39 -11.32 8.77
C MET A 127 -3.84 -10.66 10.06
N GLU A 128 -5.07 -10.15 10.11
CA GLU A 128 -5.66 -9.49 11.29
C GLU A 128 -5.84 -10.51 12.42
N ASN A 129 -6.32 -11.72 12.08
CA ASN A 129 -6.50 -12.82 13.03
C ASN A 129 -5.20 -13.36 13.67
N ASN A 130 -4.04 -13.17 13.02
CA ASN A 130 -2.75 -13.62 13.56
C ASN A 130 -2.10 -12.60 14.51
N HIS A 131 -2.64 -11.38 14.63
CA HIS A 131 -2.21 -10.39 15.61
C HIS A 131 -2.98 -10.51 16.94
N GLU A 132 -4.00 -11.36 17.01
CA GLU A 132 -4.82 -11.62 18.21
C GLU A 132 -4.52 -12.96 18.91
N ALA A 133 -3.42 -13.65 18.55
CA ALA A 133 -3.02 -14.94 19.12
C ALA A 133 -1.66 -14.91 19.85
#